data_AF-A0A1M3QXU6-F1
#
_entry.id   AF-A0A1M3QXU6-F1
#
_cell.length_a   1.000
_cell.length_b   1.000
_cell.length_c   1.000
_cell.angle_alpha   90.00
_cell.angle_beta   90.00
_cell.angle_gamma   90.00
#
_symmetry.space_group_name_H-M   'P 1'
#
loop_
_entity.id
_entity.type
_entity.pdbx_description
1 polymer ?
#
loop_
_entity_poly.entity_id
_entity_poly.type
_entity_poly.pdbx_seq_one_letter_code
_entity_poly.pdbx_strand_id
1 'polypeptide(L)' 'MNPTHFILLNELQQMELIWEKAVYIGEKQSEFFKYILYRLDEMYVEETRYISYNFMHKFRCIEDKELLSTYTQPQ' A
#
# COMPACT_ATOMS: atom_id res chain seq x y z
N MET A 1 -12.20 6.43 -6.16
CA MET A 1 -12.60 5.23 -5.40
C MET A 1 -12.53 5.55 -3.92
N ASN A 2 -13.33 4.90 -3.07
CA ASN A 2 -13.26 5.09 -1.61
C ASN A 2 -12.71 3.81 -0.92
N PRO A 3 -12.22 3.92 0.33
CA PRO A 3 -11.63 2.79 1.05
C PRO A 3 -12.57 1.58 1.16
N THR A 4 -13.85 1.81 1.40
CA THR A 4 -14.86 0.75 1.55
C THR A 4 -15.04 -0.08 0.29
N HIS A 5 -15.05 0.54 -0.89
CA HIS A 5 -15.14 -0.20 -2.15
C HIS A 5 -13.85 -0.94 -2.45
N PHE A 6 -12.69 -0.36 -2.12
CA PHE A 6 -11.39 -1.00 -2.35
C PHE A 6 -11.23 -2.30 -1.54
N ILE A 7 -11.62 -2.30 -0.25
CA ILE A 7 -11.50 -3.50 0.59
C ILE A 7 -12.45 -4.64 0.21
N LEU A 8 -13.50 -4.34 -0.58
CA LEU A 8 -14.45 -5.34 -1.09
C LEU A 8 -13.94 -6.06 -2.35
N LEU A 9 -12.92 -5.51 -3.01
CA LEU A 9 -12.25 -6.17 -4.13
C LEU A 9 -11.44 -7.36 -3.61
N ASN A 10 -11.29 -8.39 -4.46
CA ASN A 10 -10.33 -9.46 -4.16
C ASN A 10 -8.88 -8.97 -4.35
N GLU A 11 -7.91 -9.74 -3.85
CA GLU A 11 -6.50 -9.33 -3.86
C GLU A 11 -5.96 -9.08 -5.28
N LEU A 12 -6.38 -9.88 -6.27
CA LEU A 12 -5.98 -9.68 -7.67
C LEU A 12 -6.50 -8.35 -8.22
N GLN A 13 -7.77 -8.04 -7.98
CA GLN A 13 -8.40 -6.78 -8.39
C GLN A 13 -7.79 -5.57 -7.68
N GLN A 14 -7.46 -5.70 -6.39
CA GLN A 14 -6.73 -4.65 -5.67
C GLN A 14 -5.36 -4.42 -6.29
N MET A 15 -4.63 -5.48 -6.61
CA MET A 15 -3.31 -5.40 -7.23
C MET A 15 -3.36 -4.77 -8.63
N GLU A 16 -4.27 -5.22 -9.50
CA GLU A 16 -4.49 -4.64 -10.83
C GLU A 16 -4.80 -3.14 -10.72
N LEU A 17 -5.68 -2.76 -9.80
CA LEU A 17 -6.05 -1.36 -9.62
C LEU A 17 -4.88 -0.49 -9.14
N ILE A 18 -4.06 -1.02 -8.22
CA ILE A 18 -2.85 -0.34 -7.75
C ILE A 18 -1.86 -0.18 -8.91
N TRP A 19 -1.65 -1.22 -9.72
CA TRP A 19 -0.74 -1.16 -10.87
C TRP A 19 -1.21 -0.21 -11.99
N GLU A 20 -2.51 -0.15 -12.25
CA GLU A 20 -3.04 0.69 -13.33
C GLU A 20 -3.16 2.16 -12.95
N LYS A 21 -3.52 2.45 -11.69
CA LYS A 21 -4.02 3.79 -11.31
C LYS A 21 -3.30 4.44 -10.14
N ALA A 22 -2.56 3.69 -9.34
CA ALA A 22 -1.97 4.28 -8.14
C ALA A 22 -0.61 4.91 -8.41
N VAL A 23 -0.31 5.98 -7.68
CA VAL A 23 0.95 6.70 -7.71
C VAL A 23 1.79 6.26 -6.53
N TYR A 24 3.01 5.78 -6.79
CA TYR A 24 3.96 5.47 -5.73
C TYR A 24 4.31 6.73 -4.91
N ILE A 25 4.26 6.61 -3.59
CA ILE A 25 4.60 7.69 -2.65
C ILE A 25 5.94 7.44 -1.96
N GLY A 26 6.15 6.21 -1.51
CA GLY A 26 7.33 5.87 -0.72
C GLY A 26 7.30 4.42 -0.26
N GLU A 27 8.40 3.94 0.27
CA GLU A 27 8.49 2.61 0.84
C GLU A 27 9.35 2.62 2.10
N LYS A 28 9.09 1.65 2.99
CA LYS A 28 9.95 1.34 4.12
C LYS A 28 10.08 -0.17 4.23
N GLN A 29 11.18 -0.61 4.82
CA GLN A 29 11.41 -2.03 5.05
C GLN A 29 11.67 -2.31 6.54
N SER A 30 11.22 -3.46 7.00
CA SER A 30 11.65 -4.10 8.23
C SER A 30 12.53 -5.32 7.89
N GLU A 31 12.92 -6.08 8.90
CA GLU A 31 13.72 -7.30 8.74
C GLU A 31 13.07 -8.34 7.80
N PHE A 32 11.74 -8.41 7.78
CA PHE A 32 11.01 -9.45 7.04
C PHE A 32 10.01 -8.92 6.02
N PHE A 33 9.65 -7.65 6.10
CA PHE A 33 8.58 -7.08 5.27
C PHE A 33 9.02 -5.80 4.59
N LYS A 34 8.55 -5.63 3.35
CA LYS A 34 8.59 -4.38 2.62
C LYS A 34 7.19 -3.78 2.62
N TYR A 35 7.08 -2.51 2.98
CA TYR A 35 5.82 -1.77 2.98
C TYR A 35 5.92 -0.67 1.94
N ILE A 36 5.00 -0.66 0.99
CA ILE A 36 4.98 0.31 -0.10
C ILE A 36 3.70 1.12 -0.01
N LEU A 37 3.83 2.43 0.01
CA LEU A 37 2.72 3.35 0.06
C LEU A 37 2.41 3.87 -1.34
N TYR A 38 1.14 3.76 -1.71
CA TYR A 38 0.59 4.27 -2.94
C TYR A 38 -0.52 5.28 -2.64
N ARG A 39 -0.69 6.26 -3.51
CA ARG A 39 -1.87 7.13 -3.56
C ARG A 39 -2.75 6.69 -4.71
N LEU A 40 -3.99 6.34 -4.42
CA LEU A 40 -5.00 5.95 -5.40
C LEU A 40 -6.17 6.92 -5.24
N ASP A 41 -6.41 7.77 -6.24
CA ASP A 41 -7.35 8.90 -6.14
C ASP A 41 -7.07 9.78 -4.89
N GLU A 42 -7.99 9.78 -3.92
CA GLU A 42 -7.93 10.55 -2.66
C GLU A 42 -7.56 9.70 -1.45
N MET A 43 -7.22 8.42 -1.64
CA MET A 43 -6.85 7.49 -0.57
C MET A 43 -5.40 7.02 -0.66
N TYR A 44 -4.87 6.63 0.48
CA TYR A 44 -3.55 6.03 0.60
C TYR A 44 -3.68 4.53 0.87
N VAL A 45 -2.96 3.73 0.10
CA VAL A 45 -2.95 2.27 0.21
C VAL A 45 -1.54 1.82 0.50
N GLU A 46 -1.38 1.06 1.57
CA GLU A 46 -0.14 0.35 1.85
C GLU A 46 -0.23 -1.09 1.39
N GLU A 47 0.76 -1.49 0.61
CA GLU A 47 1.03 -2.86 0.25
C GLU A 47 2.13 -3.41 1.16
N THR A 48 1.83 -4.50 1.87
CA THR A 48 2.83 -5.27 2.61
C THR A 48 3.27 -6.46 1.77
N ARG A 49 4.59 -6.59 1.55
CA ARG A 49 5.26 -7.69 0.87
C ARG A 49 6.20 -8.44 1.80
N TYR A 50 6.19 -9.77 1.78
CA TYR A 50 7.19 -10.58 2.49
C TYR A 50 8.49 -10.69 1.67
N ILE A 51 9.62 -10.31 2.26
CA ILE A 51 10.90 -10.17 1.55
C ILE A 51 11.42 -11.51 1.02
N SER A 52 11.34 -12.59 1.81
CA SER A 52 12.03 -13.84 1.47
C SER A 52 11.30 -14.70 0.43
N TYR A 53 10.00 -14.48 0.21
CA TYR A 53 9.21 -15.32 -0.70
C TYR A 53 8.33 -14.55 -1.70
N ASN A 54 8.29 -13.20 -1.68
CA ASN A 54 7.44 -12.39 -2.57
C ASN A 54 5.96 -12.85 -2.63
N PHE A 55 5.48 -13.60 -1.64
CA PHE A 55 4.27 -14.41 -1.78
C PHE A 55 3.05 -13.83 -1.09
N MET A 56 3.23 -12.86 -0.20
CA MET A 56 2.14 -12.24 0.55
C MET A 56 2.04 -10.79 0.15
N HIS A 57 0.95 -10.44 -0.52
CA HIS A 57 0.54 -9.07 -0.83
C HIS A 57 -0.69 -8.79 0.01
N LYS A 58 -0.54 -7.98 1.06
CA LYS A 58 -1.69 -7.49 1.82
C LYS A 58 -1.85 -6.00 1.57
N PHE A 59 -3.03 -5.59 1.17
CA PHE A 59 -3.37 -4.18 1.01
C PHE A 59 -4.16 -3.68 2.21
N ARG A 60 -3.85 -2.47 2.67
CA ARG A 60 -4.65 -1.76 3.66
C ARG A 60 -4.76 -0.29 3.30
N CYS A 61 -5.92 0.30 3.56
CA CYS A 61 -6.10 1.74 3.45
C CYS A 61 -5.54 2.43 4.70
N ILE A 62 -4.80 3.51 4.52
CA ILE A 62 -4.24 4.32 5.60
C ILE A 62 -4.93 5.69 5.60
N GLU A 63 -5.56 6.01 6.72
CA GLU A 63 -6.11 7.34 7.00
C GLU A 63 -5.30 8.10 8.06
N ASP A 64 -4.44 7.38 8.79
CA ASP A 64 -3.60 7.93 9.85
C ASP A 64 -2.44 8.75 9.28
N LYS A 65 -2.48 10.07 9.52
CA LYS A 65 -1.48 11.03 9.05
C LYS A 65 -0.09 10.81 9.65
N GLU A 66 -0.01 10.34 10.89
CA GLU A 66 1.27 10.04 11.52
C GLU A 66 1.93 8.87 10.80
N LEU A 67 1.17 7.80 10.52
CA LEU A 67 1.67 6.67 9.76
C LEU A 67 2.09 7.05 8.34
N LEU A 68 1.34 7.92 7.65
CA LEU A 68 1.70 8.42 6.32
C LEU A 68 3.03 9.17 6.33
N SER A 69 3.28 9.98 7.35
CA SER A 69 4.52 10.76 7.44
C SER A 69 5.78 9.89 7.48
N THR A 70 5.68 8.66 8.00
CA THR A 70 6.78 7.70 8.04
C THR A 70 7.27 7.22 6.67
N TYR A 71 6.49 7.46 5.60
CA TYR A 71 6.85 7.08 4.22
C TYR A 71 7.50 8.22 3.43
N THR A 72 7.36 9.46 3.90
CA THR A 72 7.82 10.66 3.20
C THR A 72 9.01 11.33 3.86
N GLN A 73 9.42 10.85 5.04
CA GLN A 73 10.63 11.33 5.71
C GLN A 73 11.85 10.56 5.20
N PRO A 74 12.94 11.26 4.83
CA PRO A 74 14.22 10.59 4.56
C PRO A 74 14.71 9.91 5.84
N GLN A 75 15.02 8.61 5.75
CA GLN A 75 15.70 7.86 6.81
C GLN A 75 17.15 8.30 6.96
#